data_AF-A0A7V1N9V1-F1
#
_entry.id   AF-A0A7V1N9V1-F1
#
_cell.length_a   1.000
_cell.length_b   1.000
_cell.length_c   1.000
_cell.angle_alpha   90.00
_cell.angle_beta   90.00
_cell.angle_gamma   90.00
#
_symmetry.space_group_name_H-M   'P 1'
#
loop_
_entity.id
_entity.type
_entity.pdbx_description
1 polymer ?
#
loop_
_entity_poly.entity_id
_entity_poly.type
_entity_poly.pdbx_seq_one_letter_code
_entity_poly.pdbx_strand_id
1 'polypeptide(L)'
;MGSVASTKAPRRCAWCGNHADYRAYHDTEWGFPTKDDRRLFEKLCLEGFQSGLSWLTILRKRENFRLAFAGFDFDRIARWNRRSVERLLRDEGIVRHRGKIEAVLSNARCARRLRDEFGSLGAFFWQFEPDEADR
;
A
#
# COMPACT_ATOMS: atom_id res chain seq x y z
N MET A 1 32.55 -35.65 6.25
CA MET A 1 31.60 -35.14 5.23
C MET A 1 30.53 -34.31 5.94
N GLY A 2 30.49 -33.00 5.70
CA GLY A 2 29.44 -32.13 6.25
C GLY A 2 28.14 -32.28 5.46
N SER A 3 27.06 -32.69 6.14
CA SER A 3 25.72 -32.71 5.56
C SER A 3 25.24 -31.29 5.35
N VAL A 4 25.11 -30.86 4.10
CA VAL A 4 24.37 -29.65 3.75
C VAL A 4 22.89 -30.00 3.91
N ALA A 5 22.29 -29.55 5.01
CA ALA A 5 20.85 -29.64 5.18
C ALA A 5 20.18 -28.91 4.01
N SER A 6 19.55 -29.66 3.12
CA SER A 6 18.73 -29.11 2.05
C SER A 6 17.49 -28.49 2.69
N THR A 7 17.54 -27.18 2.93
CA THR A 7 16.37 -26.42 3.36
C THR A 7 15.39 -26.36 2.19
N LYS A 8 14.33 -27.16 2.27
CA LYS A 8 13.22 -27.13 1.31
C LYS A 8 12.72 -25.69 1.18
N ALA A 9 12.70 -25.16 -0.05
CA ALA A 9 12.17 -23.83 -0.30
C ALA A 9 10.73 -23.72 0.22
N PRO A 10 10.36 -22.60 0.89
CA PRO A 10 9.02 -22.45 1.43
C PRO A 10 7.99 -22.51 0.30
N ARG A 11 6.86 -23.18 0.55
CA ARG A 11 5.72 -23.18 -0.37
C ARG A 11 5.15 -21.76 -0.41
N ARG A 12 5.00 -21.20 -1.59
CA ARG A 12 4.44 -19.85 -1.80
C ARG A 12 3.24 -19.92 -2.73
N CYS A 13 2.39 -18.91 -2.66
CA CYS A 13 1.30 -18.75 -3.62
C CYS A 13 1.87 -18.58 -5.04
N ALA A 14 1.17 -19.13 -6.05
CA ALA A 14 1.64 -19.12 -7.44
C ALA A 14 1.92 -17.71 -7.99
N TRP A 15 1.19 -16.69 -7.51
CA TRP A 15 1.30 -15.32 -7.99
C TRP A 15 2.63 -14.63 -7.66
N CYS A 16 3.40 -15.10 -6.68
CA CYS A 16 4.69 -14.48 -6.34
C CYS A 16 5.79 -14.74 -7.38
N GLY A 17 5.60 -15.73 -8.26
CA GLY A 17 6.52 -16.06 -9.34
C GLY A 17 7.97 -16.27 -8.87
N ASN A 18 8.92 -15.75 -9.65
CA ASN A 18 10.35 -15.93 -9.44
C ASN A 18 11.12 -14.66 -9.09
N HIS A 19 10.44 -13.51 -9.03
CA HIS A 19 11.09 -12.25 -8.70
C HIS A 19 11.38 -12.15 -7.20
N ALA A 20 12.64 -11.89 -6.84
CA ALA A 20 13.09 -11.89 -5.45
C ALA A 20 12.41 -10.80 -4.60
N ASP A 21 12.20 -9.61 -5.16
CA ASP A 21 11.46 -8.51 -4.55
C ASP A 21 9.99 -8.89 -4.28
N TYR A 22 9.35 -9.56 -5.23
CA TYR A 22 7.96 -9.98 -5.08
C TYR A 22 7.79 -11.12 -4.06
N ARG A 23 8.75 -12.06 -4.02
CA ARG A 23 8.81 -13.12 -3.00
C ARG A 23 9.04 -12.55 -1.60
N ALA A 24 9.94 -11.57 -1.45
CA ALA A 24 10.15 -10.91 -0.16
C ALA A 24 8.88 -10.21 0.34
N TYR A 25 8.18 -9.50 -0.56
CA TYR A 25 6.89 -8.89 -0.25
C TYR A 25 5.84 -9.93 0.16
N HIS A 26 5.72 -11.03 -0.58
CA HIS A 26 4.84 -12.15 -0.23
C HIS A 26 5.17 -12.69 1.17
N ASP A 27 6.44 -13.00 1.42
CA ASP A 27 6.87 -13.73 2.62
C ASP A 27 6.82 -12.89 3.90
N THR A 28 6.80 -11.55 3.80
CA THR A 28 6.97 -10.66 4.97
C THR A 28 5.93 -9.55 5.09
N GLU A 29 5.13 -9.26 4.06
CA GLU A 29 4.21 -8.12 4.06
C GLU A 29 2.79 -8.45 3.62
N TRP A 30 2.62 -9.35 2.66
CA TRP A 30 1.31 -9.72 2.14
C TRP A 30 0.59 -10.66 3.11
N GLY A 31 -0.67 -10.36 3.43
CA GLY A 31 -1.49 -11.16 4.36
C GLY A 31 -1.15 -10.98 5.84
N PHE A 32 -0.07 -10.27 6.20
CA PHE A 32 0.24 -9.97 7.59
C PHE A 32 -0.65 -8.82 8.12
N PRO A 33 -1.32 -9.02 9.27
CA PRO A 33 -2.25 -8.03 9.82
C PRO A 33 -1.51 -6.76 10.25
N THR A 34 -2.17 -5.62 10.08
CA THR A 34 -1.69 -4.31 10.56
C THR A 34 -2.86 -3.45 10.95
N LYS A 35 -2.77 -2.78 12.11
CA LYS A 35 -3.72 -1.76 12.57
C LYS A 35 -3.15 -0.34 12.47
N ASP A 36 -1.93 -0.21 11.95
CA ASP A 36 -1.29 1.10 11.75
C ASP A 36 -1.98 1.89 10.62
N ASP A 37 -2.58 3.02 10.97
CA ASP A 37 -3.36 3.86 10.06
C ASP A 37 -2.57 4.31 8.84
N ARG A 38 -1.31 4.68 9.04
CA ARG A 38 -0.45 5.20 7.98
C ARG A 38 -0.13 4.10 6.97
N ARG A 39 0.19 2.89 7.44
CA ARG A 39 0.44 1.72 6.59
C ARG A 39 -0.83 1.24 5.89
N LEU A 40 -1.99 1.29 6.56
CA LEU A 40 -3.29 0.97 5.96
C LEU A 40 -3.63 1.97 4.84
N PHE A 41 -3.44 3.28 5.10
CA PHE A 41 -3.65 4.32 4.10
C PHE A 41 -2.69 4.21 2.91
N GLU A 42 -1.41 3.93 3.15
CA GLU A 42 -0.42 3.64 2.10
C GLU A 42 -0.89 2.47 1.22
N LYS A 43 -1.21 1.31 1.84
CA LYS A 43 -1.66 0.12 1.12
C LYS A 43 -2.87 0.43 0.24
N LEU A 44 -3.91 1.06 0.80
CA LEU A 44 -5.13 1.42 0.07
C LEU A 44 -4.83 2.29 -1.17
N CYS A 45 -3.96 3.29 -1.01
CA CYS A 45 -3.60 4.18 -2.10
C CYS A 45 -2.80 3.47 -3.20
N LEU A 46 -1.85 2.60 -2.82
CA LEU A 46 -1.05 1.83 -3.77
C LEU A 46 -1.91 0.83 -4.57
N GLU A 47 -2.90 0.19 -3.95
CA GLU A 47 -3.87 -0.65 -4.66
C GLU A 47 -4.67 0.17 -5.69
N GLY A 48 -5.07 1.41 -5.35
CA GLY A 48 -5.68 2.32 -6.32
C GLY A 48 -4.78 2.61 -7.54
N PHE A 49 -3.47 2.76 -7.32
CA PHE A 49 -2.51 2.96 -8.40
C PHE A 49 -2.32 1.71 -9.27
N GLN A 50 -2.57 0.51 -8.75
CA GLN A 50 -2.41 -0.76 -9.45
C GLN A 50 -3.42 -0.96 -10.60
N SER A 51 -4.58 -0.30 -10.60
CA SER A 51 -5.60 -0.47 -11.66
C SER A 51 -5.01 -0.31 -13.08
N GLY A 52 -5.09 -1.38 -13.89
CA GLY A 52 -4.51 -1.42 -15.25
C GLY A 52 -2.99 -1.64 -15.30
N LEU A 53 -2.33 -1.99 -14.19
CA LEU A 53 -0.91 -2.28 -14.08
C LEU A 53 -0.70 -3.57 -13.26
N SER A 54 0.51 -4.14 -13.33
CA SER A 54 0.88 -5.22 -12.41
C SER A 54 1.20 -4.64 -11.02
N TRP A 55 0.92 -5.39 -9.95
CA TRP A 55 1.34 -4.99 -8.60
C TRP A 55 2.86 -4.84 -8.49
N LEU A 56 3.64 -5.67 -9.20
CA LEU A 56 5.09 -5.56 -9.22
C LEU A 56 5.59 -4.19 -9.72
N THR A 57 4.89 -3.57 -10.68
CA THR A 57 5.17 -2.20 -11.12
C THR A 57 5.00 -1.19 -9.98
N ILE A 58 3.96 -1.35 -9.16
CA ILE A 58 3.71 -0.47 -8.02
C ILE A 58 4.71 -0.72 -6.90
N LEU A 59 4.98 -1.99 -6.58
CA LEU A 59 5.93 -2.39 -5.55
C LEU A 59 7.33 -1.81 -5.81
N ARG A 60 7.83 -1.89 -7.05
CA ARG A 60 9.13 -1.33 -7.44
C ARG A 60 9.19 0.20 -7.38
N LYS A 61 8.05 0.88 -7.42
CA LYS A 61 7.93 2.35 -7.28
C LYS A 61 7.59 2.78 -5.85
N ARG A 62 7.42 1.85 -4.90
CA ARG A 62 6.88 2.14 -3.56
C ARG A 62 7.67 3.22 -2.82
N GLU A 63 9.00 3.17 -2.83
CA GLU A 63 9.79 4.19 -2.15
C GLU A 63 9.65 5.57 -2.80
N ASN A 64 9.52 5.62 -4.13
CA ASN A 64 9.22 6.87 -4.84
C ASN A 64 7.83 7.40 -4.46
N PHE A 65 6.84 6.52 -4.36
CA PHE A 65 5.50 6.90 -3.87
C PHE A 65 5.56 7.45 -2.45
N ARG A 66 6.31 6.80 -1.55
CA ARG A 66 6.51 7.31 -0.19
C ARG A 66 7.13 8.69 -0.22
N LEU A 67 8.20 8.93 -0.97
CA LEU A 67 8.80 10.27 -1.08
C LEU A 67 7.82 11.30 -1.65
N ALA A 68 7.18 10.98 -2.77
CA ALA A 68 6.24 11.85 -3.47
C ALA A 68 5.02 12.23 -2.62
N PHE A 69 4.51 11.26 -1.84
CA PHE A 69 3.32 11.41 -0.98
C PHE A 69 3.68 11.67 0.49
N ALA A 70 4.85 12.26 0.79
CA ALA A 70 5.24 12.64 2.16
C ALA A 70 5.13 11.47 3.18
N GLY A 71 5.51 10.29 2.72
CA GLY A 71 5.43 9.00 3.39
C GLY A 71 4.00 8.57 3.71
N PHE A 72 3.00 8.99 2.93
CA PHE A 72 1.59 8.68 3.19
C PHE A 72 1.03 9.23 4.52
N ASP A 73 1.58 10.34 5.01
CA ASP A 73 0.96 11.13 6.08
C ASP A 73 -0.32 11.80 5.54
N PHE A 74 -1.47 11.19 5.84
CA PHE A 74 -2.76 11.66 5.32
C PHE A 74 -3.19 13.03 5.88
N ASP A 75 -2.70 13.47 7.03
CA ASP A 75 -2.94 14.84 7.54
C ASP A 75 -2.19 15.88 6.71
N ARG A 76 -0.97 15.57 6.27
CA ARG A 76 -0.22 16.41 5.33
C ARG A 76 -0.86 16.41 3.95
N ILE A 77 -1.20 15.24 3.42
CA ILE A 77 -1.77 15.11 2.07
C ILE A 77 -3.16 15.75 1.98
N ALA A 78 -4.00 15.66 3.01
CA ALA A 78 -5.36 16.22 2.99
C ALA A 78 -5.37 17.74 2.74
N ARG A 79 -4.28 18.44 3.10
CA ARG A 79 -4.06 19.88 2.90
C ARG A 79 -3.56 20.23 1.49
N TRP A 80 -3.23 19.25 0.67
CA TRP A 80 -2.75 19.48 -0.68
C TRP A 80 -3.85 19.92 -1.64
N ASN A 81 -3.43 20.59 -2.70
CA ASN A 81 -4.30 21.24 -3.67
C ASN A 81 -3.80 20.99 -5.11
N ARG A 82 -4.41 21.67 -6.08
CA ARG A 82 -4.07 21.54 -7.50
C ARG A 82 -2.58 21.69 -7.79
N ARG A 83 -1.86 22.59 -7.10
CA ARG A 83 -0.41 22.76 -7.29
C ARG A 83 0.39 21.51 -6.92
N SER A 84 -0.03 20.80 -5.87
CA SER A 84 0.58 19.51 -5.50
C SER A 84 0.34 18.46 -6.58
N VAL A 85 -0.86 18.43 -7.18
CA VAL A 85 -1.18 17.51 -8.29
C VAL A 85 -0.29 17.80 -9.50
N GLU A 86 -0.16 19.07 -9.92
CA GLU A 86 0.71 19.44 -11.04
C GLU A 86 2.18 19.08 -10.79
N ARG A 87 2.66 19.26 -9.55
CA ARG A 87 4.01 18.83 -9.16
C ARG A 87 4.18 17.32 -9.30
N LEU A 88 3.23 16.54 -8.78
CA LEU A 88 3.28 15.07 -8.82
C LEU A 88 3.15 14.52 -10.24
N LEU A 89 2.42 15.19 -11.13
CA LEU A 89 2.35 14.83 -12.55
C LEU A 89 3.68 14.97 -13.29
N ARG A 90 4.67 15.66 -12.72
CA ARG A 90 6.03 15.78 -13.27
C ARG A 90 7.00 14.78 -12.67
N ASP A 91 6.60 14.02 -11.65
CA ASP A 91 7.45 13.05 -10.97
C ASP A 91 7.46 11.72 -11.75
N GLU A 92 8.60 11.41 -12.37
CA GLU A 92 8.80 10.18 -13.16
C GLU A 92 9.00 8.94 -12.28
N GLY A 93 9.27 9.14 -10.99
CA GLY A 93 9.41 8.10 -9.99
C GLY A 93 8.11 7.35 -9.74
N ILE A 94 6.96 8.00 -9.94
CA ILE A 94 5.62 7.44 -9.69
C ILE A 94 4.84 7.15 -10.98
N VAL A 95 3.57 6.78 -10.87
CA VAL A 95 2.63 6.67 -12.00
C VAL A 95 1.97 8.03 -12.23
N ARG A 96 2.29 8.67 -13.36
CA ARG A 96 1.83 10.03 -13.73
C ARG A 96 0.40 10.05 -14.28
N HIS A 97 -0.56 9.63 -13.47
CA HIS A 97 -1.98 9.62 -13.83
C HIS A 97 -2.79 10.55 -12.93
N ARG A 98 -3.35 11.62 -13.51
CA ARG A 98 -4.04 12.70 -12.76
C ARG A 98 -5.12 12.16 -11.83
N GLY A 99 -6.06 11.36 -12.33
CA GLY A 99 -7.16 10.84 -11.52
C GLY A 99 -6.70 9.96 -10.34
N LYS A 100 -5.57 9.26 -10.47
CA LYS A 100 -5.04 8.39 -9.39
C LYS A 100 -4.36 9.22 -8.32
N ILE A 101 -3.62 10.26 -8.74
CA ILE A 101 -3.03 11.24 -7.82
C ILE A 101 -4.13 11.99 -7.05
N GLU A 102 -5.14 12.48 -7.75
CA GLU A 102 -6.29 13.18 -7.14
C GLU A 102 -7.06 12.25 -6.18
N ALA A 103 -7.20 10.96 -6.52
CA ALA A 103 -7.78 9.97 -5.63
C ALA A 103 -7.02 9.86 -4.30
N VAL A 104 -5.68 9.90 -4.28
CA VAL A 104 -4.92 9.91 -3.01
C VAL A 104 -5.24 11.14 -2.15
N LEU A 105 -5.37 12.32 -2.75
CA LEU A 105 -5.74 13.54 -2.02
C LEU A 105 -7.18 13.45 -1.48
N SER A 106 -8.10 12.90 -2.26
CA SER A 106 -9.48 12.65 -1.82
C SER A 106 -9.50 11.65 -0.66
N ASN A 107 -8.81 10.52 -0.81
CA ASN A 107 -8.70 9.47 0.20
C ASN A 107 -8.10 10.02 1.49
N ALA A 108 -7.09 10.91 1.43
CA ALA A 108 -6.51 11.53 2.63
C ALA A 108 -7.54 12.35 3.43
N ARG A 109 -8.44 13.07 2.74
CA ARG A 109 -9.52 13.82 3.38
C ARG A 109 -10.57 12.87 3.97
N CYS A 110 -10.90 11.78 3.27
CA CYS A 110 -11.78 10.74 3.80
C CYS A 110 -11.16 10.06 5.04
N ALA A 111 -9.86 9.77 5.00
CA ALA A 111 -9.15 9.13 6.09
C ALA A 111 -9.20 9.94 7.38
N ARG A 112 -9.06 11.28 7.29
CA ARG A 112 -9.27 12.16 8.45
C ARG A 112 -10.69 12.04 9.01
N ARG A 113 -11.72 12.06 8.16
CA ARG A 113 -13.11 11.91 8.61
C ARG A 113 -13.35 10.56 9.27
N LEU A 114 -12.86 9.47 8.69
CA LEU A 114 -12.96 8.14 9.28
C LEU A 114 -12.22 8.04 10.61
N ARG A 115 -11.04 8.65 10.73
CA ARG A 115 -10.35 8.74 12.03
C ARG A 115 -11.15 9.54 13.05
N ASP A 116 -11.78 10.64 12.65
CA ASP A 116 -12.57 11.47 13.56
C ASP A 116 -13.86 10.74 14.03
N GLU A 117 -14.45 9.90 13.17
CA GLU A 117 -15.68 9.14 13.45
C GLU A 117 -15.43 7.81 14.20
N PHE A 118 -14.41 7.05 13.77
CA PHE A 118 -14.12 5.69 14.27
C PHE A 118 -12.87 5.64 15.17
N GLY A 119 -12.23 6.78 15.43
CA GLY A 119 -10.98 6.89 16.20
C GLY A 119 -9.71 6.53 15.42
N SER A 120 -9.77 5.63 14.44
CA SER A 120 -8.64 5.25 13.58
C SER A 120 -9.11 4.53 12.30
N LEU A 121 -8.27 4.52 11.26
CA LEU A 121 -8.50 3.68 10.09
C LEU A 121 -8.44 2.19 10.44
N GLY A 122 -7.56 1.80 11.36
CA GLY A 122 -7.51 0.45 11.89
C GLY A 122 -8.85 0.01 12.47
N ALA A 123 -9.41 0.78 13.41
CA ALA A 123 -10.73 0.49 13.98
C ALA A 123 -11.81 0.38 12.89
N PHE A 124 -11.78 1.29 11.90
CA PHE A 124 -12.74 1.24 10.80
C PHE A 124 -12.59 -0.01 9.91
N PHE A 125 -11.40 -0.34 9.42
CA PHE A 125 -11.25 -1.46 8.49
C PHE A 125 -11.46 -2.82 9.15
N TRP A 126 -10.97 -2.99 10.38
CA TRP A 126 -11.04 -4.28 11.06
C TRP A 126 -12.45 -4.63 11.57
N GLN A 127 -13.41 -3.70 11.55
CA GLN A 127 -14.82 -4.02 11.81
C GLN A 127 -15.45 -4.90 10.72
N PHE A 128 -14.82 -4.99 9.55
CA PHE A 128 -15.27 -5.83 8.42
C PHE A 128 -14.52 -7.17 8.33
N GLU A 129 -13.63 -7.45 9.27
CA GLU A 129 -12.98 -8.76 9.37
C GLU A 129 -14.06 -9.83 9.68
N PRO A 130 -14.15 -10.93 8.91
CA PRO A 130 -15.11 -11.99 9.22
C PRO A 130 -14.78 -12.63 10.57
N ASP A 131 -15.83 -12.97 11.30
CA ASP A 131 -15.71 -13.64 12.60
C ASP A 131 -14.92 -14.93 12.46
N GLU A 132 -14.22 -15.32 13.52
CA GLU A 132 -13.42 -16.55 13.51
C GLU A 132 -14.28 -17.80 13.27
N ALA A 133 -15.57 -17.74 13.62
CA ALA A 133 -16.54 -18.79 13.35
C ALA A 133 -16.91 -18.95 11.86
N ASP A 134 -16.67 -17.93 11.03
CA ASP A 134 -17.00 -17.89 9.61
C ASP A 134 -15.79 -18.23 8.70
N ARG A 135 -14.66 -18.65 9.28
CA ARG A 135 -13.39 -18.92 8.58
C ARG A 135 -13.15 -20.37 8.22
#